data_AF-A0A7Y5KEY3-F1
#
_entry.id   AF-A0A7Y5KEY3-F1
#
_cell.length_a   1.000
_cell.length_b   1.000
_cell.length_c   1.000
_cell.angle_alpha   90.00
_cell.angle_beta   90.00
_cell.angle_gamma   90.00
#
_symmetry.space_group_name_H-M   'P 1'
#
loop_
_entity.id
_entity.type
_entity.pdbx_description
1 polymer ?
#
loop_
_entity_poly.entity_id
_entity_poly.type
_entity_poly.pdbx_seq_one_letter_code
_entity_poly.pdbx_strand_id
1 'polypeptide(L)'
;MLVTTLILCLVAQFCHAQTLTPTEQLSNELGCPSCHLGLERKLDLREKTPDLSHSGLRFNPAYLFNYLLNPTKVRQHLGRSRMPNFHFDQRESLALTLYLTTLTHVNEQWSSLLPAMHALAEKARSRSSSAETKTLLTQKLNCTQCHKLRNEGRDDSIDLASVGYRLQRAWVKQYLVAPYVYDGVKTAMPSYFYFY
;
A
#
# COMPACT_ATOMS: atom_id res chain seq x y z
N MET A 1 -63.43 -14.60 30.37
CA MET A 1 -62.08 -14.07 30.75
C MET A 1 -61.05 -15.14 30.47
N LEU A 2 -60.67 -15.33 29.20
CA LEU A 2 -59.55 -16.16 28.75
C LEU A 2 -59.39 -15.88 27.25
N VAL A 3 -58.16 -15.99 26.75
CA VAL A 3 -57.73 -15.89 25.34
C VAL A 3 -57.53 -14.47 24.80
N THR A 4 -56.29 -13.97 24.88
CA THR A 4 -55.58 -13.29 23.76
C THR A 4 -54.15 -12.92 24.18
N THR A 5 -53.33 -13.94 24.43
CA THR A 5 -51.86 -13.83 24.26
C THR A 5 -51.56 -13.84 22.77
N LEU A 6 -51.43 -12.67 22.14
CA LEU A 6 -51.01 -12.52 20.74
C LEU A 6 -49.62 -11.88 20.69
N ILE A 7 -48.60 -12.76 20.75
CA ILE A 7 -47.40 -12.76 19.92
C ILE A 7 -46.77 -11.37 19.67
N LEU A 8 -45.95 -10.92 20.63
CA LEU A 8 -44.94 -9.88 20.42
C LEU A 8 -43.58 -10.52 20.12
N CYS A 9 -43.51 -11.38 19.10
CA CYS A 9 -42.24 -11.87 18.54
C CYS A 9 -41.94 -11.11 17.25
N LEU A 10 -41.63 -9.82 17.40
CA LEU A 10 -41.04 -9.01 16.35
C LEU A 10 -39.58 -9.45 16.21
N VAL A 11 -39.41 -10.35 15.25
CA VAL A 11 -38.17 -10.81 14.61
C VAL A 11 -37.01 -9.87 14.87
N ALA A 12 -36.16 -10.22 15.83
CA ALA A 12 -34.80 -9.71 15.89
C ALA A 12 -34.10 -10.19 14.61
N GLN A 13 -34.06 -9.32 13.61
CA GLN A 13 -33.21 -9.49 12.44
C GLN A 13 -31.77 -9.56 12.93
N PHE A 14 -31.31 -10.79 13.13
CA PHE A 14 -29.91 -11.09 13.31
C PHE A 14 -29.18 -10.64 12.04
N CYS A 15 -28.61 -9.43 12.09
CA CYS A 15 -27.57 -9.02 11.18
C CYS A 15 -26.32 -9.86 11.51
N HIS A 16 -26.30 -11.11 11.07
CA HIS A 16 -25.10 -11.95 11.09
C HIS A 16 -24.17 -11.38 10.03
N ALA A 17 -23.35 -10.40 10.41
CA ALA A 17 -22.08 -10.20 9.73
C ALA A 17 -21.27 -11.47 9.94
N GLN A 18 -21.24 -12.35 8.94
CA GLN A 18 -20.47 -13.59 9.00
C GLN A 18 -18.99 -13.21 9.09
N THR A 19 -18.42 -13.33 10.29
CA THR A 19 -16.98 -13.25 10.49
C THR A 19 -16.35 -14.53 9.96
N LEU A 20 -15.41 -14.38 9.02
CA LEU A 20 -14.65 -15.52 8.47
C LEU A 20 -14.00 -16.32 9.61
N THR A 21 -14.07 -17.64 9.51
CA THR A 21 -13.34 -18.54 10.42
C THR A 21 -11.83 -18.34 10.26
N PRO A 22 -11.02 -18.65 11.30
CA PRO A 22 -9.56 -18.55 11.20
C PRO A 22 -8.98 -19.33 10.00
N THR A 23 -9.60 -20.46 9.64
CA THR A 23 -9.20 -21.29 8.49
C THR A 23 -9.52 -20.61 7.16
N GLU A 24 -10.69 -19.99 7.03
CA GLU A 24 -11.06 -19.21 5.84
C GLU A 24 -10.19 -17.96 5.69
N GLN A 25 -9.86 -17.30 6.80
CA GLN A 25 -8.90 -16.20 6.81
C GLN A 25 -7.53 -16.65 6.33
N LEU A 26 -7.01 -17.76 6.85
CA LEU A 26 -5.71 -18.30 6.42
C LEU A 26 -5.70 -18.74 4.96
N SER A 27 -6.73 -19.45 4.50
CA SER A 27 -6.90 -19.83 3.09
C SER A 27 -6.90 -18.61 2.16
N ASN A 28 -7.56 -17.54 2.61
CA ASN A 28 -7.58 -16.26 1.92
C ASN A 28 -6.21 -15.55 1.97
N GLU A 29 -5.51 -15.57 3.09
CA GLU A 29 -4.15 -15.03 3.21
C GLU A 29 -3.18 -15.73 2.26
N LEU A 30 -3.29 -17.06 2.11
CA LEU A 30 -2.41 -17.88 1.29
C LEU A 30 -2.74 -17.87 -0.21
N GLY A 31 -3.90 -17.34 -0.61
CA GLY A 31 -4.26 -17.21 -2.03
C GLY A 31 -4.81 -18.48 -2.68
N CYS A 32 -5.06 -19.56 -1.91
CA CYS A 32 -5.59 -20.83 -2.39
C CYS A 32 -6.86 -20.72 -3.27
N PRO A 33 -7.85 -19.84 -2.95
CA PRO A 33 -9.06 -19.67 -3.79
C PRO A 33 -8.78 -19.18 -5.21
N SER A 34 -7.60 -18.64 -5.49
CA SER A 34 -7.24 -18.16 -6.82
C SER A 34 -6.96 -19.30 -7.81
N CYS A 35 -6.79 -20.54 -7.34
CA CYS A 35 -6.53 -21.71 -8.20
C CYS A 35 -7.35 -22.97 -7.82
N HIS A 36 -7.81 -23.13 -6.57
CA HIS A 36 -8.61 -24.29 -6.15
C HIS A 36 -10.12 -23.99 -6.14
N LEU A 37 -10.90 -24.77 -6.90
CA LEU A 37 -12.37 -24.71 -6.92
C LEU A 37 -12.96 -25.14 -5.57
N GLY A 38 -14.01 -24.45 -5.11
CA GLY A 38 -14.72 -24.75 -3.85
C GLY A 38 -14.33 -23.86 -2.66
N LEU A 39 -13.37 -22.95 -2.83
CA LEU A 39 -13.05 -21.89 -1.87
C LEU A 39 -13.57 -20.57 -2.45
N GLU A 40 -14.60 -19.96 -1.85
CA GLU A 40 -15.10 -18.69 -2.36
C GLU A 40 -14.10 -17.56 -2.07
N ARG A 41 -13.56 -16.97 -3.15
CA ARG A 41 -13.20 -15.55 -3.10
C ARG A 41 -13.19 -14.89 -4.48
N LYS A 42 -14.04 -13.87 -4.61
CA LYS A 42 -13.90 -12.78 -5.59
C LYS A 42 -12.76 -11.86 -5.14
N LEU A 43 -11.50 -12.30 -5.26
CA LEU A 43 -10.40 -11.35 -5.19
C LEU A 43 -10.23 -10.72 -6.55
N ASP A 44 -10.52 -9.44 -6.67
CA ASP A 44 -9.81 -8.67 -7.67
C ASP A 44 -8.36 -8.48 -7.18
N LEU A 45 -7.48 -9.39 -7.59
CA LEU A 45 -6.05 -9.29 -7.30
C LEU A 45 -5.48 -7.97 -7.81
N ARG A 46 -6.04 -7.40 -8.88
CA ARG A 46 -5.55 -6.15 -9.49
C ARG A 46 -5.67 -4.96 -8.54
N GLU A 47 -6.72 -4.87 -7.73
CA GLU A 47 -6.86 -3.81 -6.71
C GLU A 47 -5.87 -3.96 -5.56
N LYS A 48 -5.29 -5.15 -5.39
CA LYS A 48 -4.52 -5.57 -4.22
C LYS A 48 -3.03 -5.78 -4.48
N THR A 49 -2.62 -5.81 -5.75
CA THR A 49 -1.24 -5.93 -6.21
C THR A 49 -0.69 -4.59 -6.70
N PRO A 50 0.58 -4.25 -6.43
CA PRO A 50 1.18 -3.04 -6.98
C PRO A 50 1.35 -3.16 -8.50
N ASP A 51 1.09 -2.08 -9.22
CA ASP A 51 1.50 -1.94 -10.62
C ASP A 51 3.04 -1.87 -10.71
N LEU A 52 3.63 -2.72 -11.55
CA LEU A 52 5.07 -2.82 -11.74
C LEU A 52 5.57 -2.09 -12.99
N SER A 53 4.68 -1.53 -13.83
CA SER A 53 5.00 -0.82 -15.07
C SER A 53 5.98 0.34 -14.90
N HIS A 54 6.06 0.90 -13.69
CA HIS A 54 6.92 2.01 -13.30
C HIS A 54 7.84 1.66 -12.11
N SER A 55 8.15 0.39 -11.90
CA SER A 55 8.99 -0.08 -10.79
C SER A 55 10.36 0.61 -10.72
N GLY A 56 10.96 0.90 -11.87
CA GLY A 56 12.25 1.58 -12.00
C GLY A 56 12.25 3.04 -11.56
N LEU A 57 11.07 3.69 -11.53
CA LEU A 57 10.92 5.01 -10.92
C LEU A 57 10.77 4.89 -9.40
N ARG A 58 10.06 3.86 -8.93
CA ARG A 58 9.58 3.75 -7.55
C ARG A 58 10.62 3.22 -6.58
N PHE A 59 11.24 2.10 -6.89
CA PHE A 59 12.01 1.32 -5.93
C PHE A 59 13.50 1.59 -6.02
N ASN A 60 14.18 1.57 -4.88
CA ASN A 60 15.63 1.49 -4.86
C ASN A 60 16.06 0.09 -5.35
N PRO A 61 16.96 -0.04 -6.35
CA PRO A 61 17.39 -1.33 -6.89
C PRO A 61 17.94 -2.28 -5.81
N ALA A 62 18.71 -1.77 -4.85
CA ALA A 62 19.27 -2.59 -3.77
C ALA A 62 18.17 -3.16 -2.85
N TYR A 63 17.14 -2.35 -2.56
CA TYR A 63 15.97 -2.84 -1.83
C TYR A 63 15.21 -3.90 -2.63
N LEU A 64 15.00 -3.67 -3.92
CA LEU A 64 14.25 -4.59 -4.78
C LEU A 64 14.93 -5.96 -4.85
N PHE A 65 16.24 -5.98 -5.03
CA PHE A 65 17.05 -7.20 -4.98
C PHE A 65 16.89 -7.96 -3.65
N ASN A 66 17.08 -7.26 -2.53
CA ASN A 66 16.96 -7.85 -1.20
C ASN A 66 15.54 -8.36 -0.92
N TYR A 67 14.52 -7.63 -1.38
CA TYR A 67 13.12 -8.00 -1.20
C TYR A 67 12.76 -9.24 -2.03
N LEU A 68 13.29 -9.38 -3.25
CA LEU A 68 13.06 -10.55 -4.09
C LEU A 68 13.74 -11.80 -3.51
N LEU A 69 14.93 -11.65 -2.94
CA LEU A 69 15.63 -12.73 -2.24
C LEU A 69 14.88 -13.18 -0.98
N ASN A 70 14.43 -12.22 -0.18
CA ASN A 70 13.79 -12.49 1.11
C ASN A 70 12.62 -11.51 1.33
N PRO A 71 11.42 -11.83 0.81
CA PRO A 71 10.26 -10.94 0.95
C PRO A 71 9.89 -10.72 2.41
N THR A 72 9.62 -9.47 2.77
CA THR A 72 9.23 -9.07 4.12
C THR A 72 7.88 -8.37 4.12
N LYS A 73 7.20 -8.36 5.27
CA LYS A 73 5.91 -7.68 5.40
C LYS A 73 6.10 -6.15 5.38
N VAL A 74 5.60 -5.51 4.32
CA VAL A 74 5.72 -4.06 4.11
C VAL A 74 4.50 -3.27 4.61
N ARG A 75 3.30 -3.70 4.21
CA ARG A 75 2.03 -3.08 4.61
C ARG A 75 1.39 -3.95 5.68
N GLN A 76 1.15 -3.39 6.85
CA GLN A 76 0.74 -4.20 8.01
C GLN A 76 -0.72 -4.65 7.92
N HIS A 77 -1.57 -3.83 7.30
CA HIS A 77 -2.99 -4.09 7.04
C HIS A 77 -3.27 -5.11 5.92
N LEU A 78 -2.24 -5.57 5.18
CA LEU A 78 -2.44 -6.44 4.02
C LEU A 78 -2.38 -7.95 4.33
N GLY A 79 -2.27 -8.36 5.60
CA GLY A 79 -2.21 -9.76 6.04
C GLY A 79 -0.81 -10.39 5.94
N ARG A 80 -0.69 -11.71 6.15
CA ARG A 80 0.57 -12.46 5.98
C ARG A 80 1.02 -12.44 4.51
N SER A 81 2.03 -11.60 4.22
CA SER A 81 2.71 -11.37 2.93
C SER A 81 1.91 -11.60 1.64
N ARG A 82 1.52 -10.50 0.97
CA ARG A 82 0.83 -10.57 -0.32
C ARG A 82 1.68 -11.01 -1.51
N MET A 83 3.00 -11.00 -1.36
CA MET A 83 3.92 -11.61 -2.32
C MET A 83 4.51 -12.86 -1.67
N PRO A 84 4.28 -14.06 -2.25
CA PRO A 84 4.91 -15.29 -1.80
C PRO A 84 6.43 -15.20 -1.84
N ASN A 85 7.10 -15.99 -0.99
CA ASN A 85 8.51 -16.25 -1.18
C ASN A 85 8.66 -17.28 -2.30
N PHE A 86 9.16 -16.85 -3.46
CA PHE A 86 9.42 -17.72 -4.61
C PHE A 86 10.76 -18.46 -4.51
N HIS A 87 11.52 -18.20 -3.45
CA HIS A 87 12.83 -18.81 -3.19
C HIS A 87 13.84 -18.58 -4.34
N PHE A 88 13.80 -17.38 -4.93
CA PHE A 88 14.75 -16.99 -5.96
C PHE A 88 16.19 -17.04 -5.44
N ASP A 89 17.11 -17.50 -6.28
CA ASP A 89 18.53 -17.38 -6.01
C ASP A 89 19.05 -15.95 -6.29
N GLN A 90 20.34 -15.72 -6.06
CA GLN A 90 20.96 -14.41 -6.30
C GLN A 90 20.95 -14.00 -7.77
N ARG A 91 21.09 -14.95 -8.71
CA ARG A 91 21.10 -14.65 -10.14
C ARG A 91 19.71 -14.27 -10.61
N GLU A 92 18.69 -15.02 -10.21
CA GLU A 92 17.29 -14.74 -10.52
C GLU A 92 16.84 -13.41 -9.93
N SER A 93 17.15 -13.16 -8.66
CA SER A 93 16.81 -11.90 -7.99
C SER A 93 17.50 -10.70 -8.66
N LEU A 94 18.75 -10.85 -9.09
CA LEU A 94 19.48 -9.82 -9.82
C LEU A 94 18.86 -9.58 -11.21
N ALA A 95 18.59 -10.64 -11.96
CA ALA A 95 17.99 -10.54 -13.29
C ALA A 95 16.61 -9.85 -13.25
N LEU A 96 15.76 -10.23 -12.29
CA LEU A 96 14.47 -9.59 -12.06
C LEU A 96 14.61 -8.13 -11.63
N THR A 97 15.57 -7.82 -10.75
CA THR A 97 15.85 -6.44 -10.34
C THR A 97 16.23 -5.60 -11.56
N LEU A 98 17.17 -6.07 -12.39
CA LEU A 98 17.59 -5.36 -13.60
C LEU A 98 16.41 -5.12 -14.53
N TYR A 99 15.61 -6.15 -14.82
CA TYR A 99 14.43 -6.02 -15.65
C TYR A 99 13.43 -5.00 -15.09
N LEU A 100 13.04 -5.15 -13.82
CA LEU A 100 12.07 -4.25 -13.16
C LEU A 100 12.56 -2.81 -13.12
N THR A 101 13.87 -2.57 -13.03
CA THR A 101 14.44 -1.22 -13.09
C THR A 101 14.35 -0.57 -14.48
N THR A 102 14.14 -1.35 -15.54
CA THR A 102 13.87 -0.80 -16.89
C THR A 102 12.42 -0.32 -17.05
N LEU A 103 11.52 -0.74 -16.16
CA LEU A 103 10.09 -0.41 -16.24
C LEU A 103 9.84 0.99 -15.67
N THR A 104 9.60 1.96 -16.55
CA THR A 104 9.37 3.37 -16.18
C THR A 104 8.08 3.93 -16.79
N HIS A 105 7.20 3.07 -17.31
CA HIS A 105 5.98 3.49 -17.96
C HIS A 105 4.94 3.92 -16.93
N VAL A 106 4.55 5.19 -17.01
CA VAL A 106 3.42 5.76 -16.28
C VAL A 106 2.32 6.00 -17.31
N ASN A 107 1.06 5.89 -16.88
CA ASN A 107 -0.07 5.99 -17.80
C ASN A 107 -0.04 7.28 -18.65
N GLU A 108 -0.38 7.16 -19.94
CA GLU A 108 -0.22 8.23 -20.93
C GLU A 108 -0.93 9.53 -20.54
N GLN A 109 -2.08 9.41 -19.86
CA GLN A 109 -2.86 10.55 -19.39
C GLN A 109 -2.09 11.47 -18.43
N TRP A 110 -1.11 10.94 -17.70
CA TRP A 110 -0.36 11.69 -16.67
C TRP A 110 1.12 11.86 -17.01
N SER A 111 1.60 11.18 -18.07
CA SER A 111 2.96 11.33 -18.59
C SER A 111 3.31 12.78 -18.96
N SER A 112 2.31 13.56 -19.39
CA SER A 112 2.46 15.00 -19.69
C SER A 112 2.66 15.88 -18.44
N LEU A 113 2.28 15.41 -17.25
CA LEU A 113 2.40 16.18 -16.00
C LEU A 113 3.71 15.91 -15.23
N LEU A 114 4.41 14.81 -15.53
CA LEU A 114 5.67 14.45 -14.87
C LEU A 114 6.71 15.58 -14.87
N PRO A 115 6.99 16.28 -15.99
CA PRO A 115 7.99 17.34 -16.01
C PRO A 115 7.63 18.50 -15.06
N ALA A 116 6.35 18.89 -15.00
CA ALA A 116 5.88 19.93 -14.10
C ALA A 116 6.01 19.50 -12.63
N MET A 117 5.66 18.25 -12.31
CA MET A 117 5.81 17.71 -10.96
C MET A 117 7.28 17.64 -10.52
N HIS A 118 8.20 17.30 -11.42
CA HIS A 118 9.65 17.29 -11.14
C HIS A 118 10.17 18.69 -10.81
N ALA A 119 9.73 19.70 -11.55
CA ALA A 119 10.12 21.09 -11.32
C ALA A 119 9.66 21.61 -9.94
N LEU A 120 8.41 21.33 -9.56
CA LEU A 120 7.88 21.67 -8.24
C LEU A 120 8.64 20.96 -7.11
N ALA A 121 8.92 19.67 -7.30
CA ALA A 121 9.66 18.83 -6.36
C ALA A 121 11.12 19.29 -6.12
N GLU A 122 11.78 19.87 -7.12
CA GLU A 122 13.14 20.41 -6.98
C GLU A 122 13.16 21.79 -6.31
N LYS A 123 12.15 22.62 -6.56
CA LYS A 123 12.02 23.95 -5.93
C LYS A 123 11.79 23.87 -4.41
N ALA A 124 11.17 22.81 -3.92
CA ALA A 124 10.83 22.59 -2.51
C ALA A 124 12.02 22.25 -1.56
N ARG A 125 13.23 22.76 -1.82
CA ARG A 125 14.37 22.57 -0.89
C ARG A 125 14.28 23.54 0.28
N SER A 126 13.84 23.03 1.43
CA SER A 126 13.93 23.71 2.72
C SER A 126 15.00 23.05 3.59
N ARG A 127 15.86 23.85 4.23
CA ARG A 127 16.66 23.39 5.39
C ARG A 127 15.70 23.35 6.58
N SER A 128 15.31 22.16 7.00
CA SER A 128 14.62 21.95 8.27
C SER A 128 15.40 20.99 9.15
N SER A 129 15.35 21.20 10.46
CA SER A 129 15.93 20.26 11.41
C SER A 129 15.13 18.95 11.43
N SER A 130 15.74 17.85 11.91
CA SER A 130 15.01 16.59 12.09
C SER A 130 13.83 16.73 13.06
N ALA A 131 13.93 17.64 14.04
CA ALA A 131 12.84 17.93 14.98
C ALA A 131 11.68 18.67 14.28
N GLU A 132 11.97 19.71 13.49
CA GLU A 132 10.96 20.41 12.69
C GLU A 132 10.27 19.47 11.68
N THR A 133 11.05 18.62 11.00
CA THR A 133 10.51 17.63 10.07
C THR A 133 9.57 16.67 10.79
N LYS A 134 9.95 16.17 11.99
CA LYS A 134 9.08 15.29 12.78
C LYS A 134 7.78 16.00 13.14
N THR A 135 7.85 17.22 13.67
CA THR A 135 6.67 18.04 14.02
C THR A 135 5.76 18.26 12.81
N LEU A 136 6.34 18.60 11.65
CA LEU A 136 5.58 18.77 10.41
C LEU A 136 4.82 17.49 10.05
N LEU A 137 5.49 16.33 10.04
CA LEU A 137 4.89 15.05 9.69
C LEU A 137 3.80 14.62 10.67
N THR A 138 4.04 14.76 11.98
CA THR A 138 3.14 14.20 13.01
C THR A 138 2.00 15.14 13.38
N GLN A 139 2.22 16.46 13.37
CA GLN A 139 1.24 17.44 13.89
C GLN A 139 0.58 18.30 12.83
N LYS A 140 1.24 18.54 11.69
CA LYS A 140 0.72 19.45 10.65
C LYS A 140 0.16 18.69 9.45
N LEU A 141 0.90 17.69 8.98
CA LEU A 141 0.51 16.85 7.84
C LEU A 141 -0.24 15.59 8.27
N ASN A 142 -0.29 15.31 9.57
CA ASN A 142 -1.02 14.20 10.17
C ASN A 142 -0.66 12.82 9.59
N CYS A 143 0.58 12.65 9.12
CA CYS A 143 1.03 11.41 8.51
C CYS A 143 0.84 10.20 9.45
N THR A 144 0.96 10.43 10.76
CA THR A 144 0.84 9.40 11.80
C THR A 144 -0.59 8.94 12.11
N GLN A 145 -1.61 9.55 11.49
CA GLN A 145 -2.99 9.03 11.60
C GLN A 145 -3.16 7.68 10.88
N CYS A 146 -2.35 7.41 9.86
CA CYS A 146 -2.36 6.15 9.12
C CYS A 146 -1.00 5.45 9.08
N HIS A 147 0.09 6.19 9.15
CA HIS A 147 1.43 5.64 9.09
C HIS A 147 2.08 5.52 10.46
N LYS A 148 2.89 4.48 10.61
CA LYS A 148 3.84 4.37 11.71
C LYS A 148 5.09 5.19 11.38
N LEU A 149 5.68 5.82 12.38
CA LEU A 149 7.00 6.43 12.31
C LEU A 149 7.81 5.90 13.49
N ARG A 150 8.58 4.83 13.25
CA ARG A 150 9.22 4.05 14.32
C ARG A 150 8.22 3.54 15.34
N ASN A 151 8.15 4.06 16.56
CA ASN A 151 7.27 3.57 17.61
C ASN A 151 6.03 4.46 17.83
N GLU A 152 5.79 5.43 16.95
CA GLU A 152 4.68 6.39 17.05
C GLU A 152 3.73 6.26 15.85
N GLY A 153 2.46 6.61 16.04
CA GLY A 153 1.44 6.58 14.99
C GLY A 153 0.67 5.26 14.88
N ARG A 154 -0.24 5.19 13.90
CA ARG A 154 -1.09 4.03 13.64
C ARG A 154 -0.46 3.13 12.58
N ASP A 155 -0.67 1.82 12.72
CA ASP A 155 -0.07 0.81 11.82
C ASP A 155 -1.02 0.38 10.69
N ASP A 156 -1.80 1.35 10.20
CA ASP A 156 -2.83 1.14 9.17
C ASP A 156 -2.22 1.18 7.76
N SER A 157 -0.92 1.48 7.61
CA SER A 157 -0.23 1.61 6.33
C SER A 157 1.21 1.06 6.40
N ILE A 158 2.21 1.78 5.86
CA ILE A 158 3.64 1.47 5.95
C ILE A 158 4.31 2.27 7.07
N ASP A 159 5.41 1.73 7.62
CA ASP A 159 6.31 2.48 8.49
C ASP A 159 7.20 3.43 7.65
N LEU A 160 7.07 4.73 7.92
CA LEU A 160 7.81 5.79 7.25
C LEU A 160 9.31 5.75 7.52
N ALA A 161 9.75 5.13 8.62
CA ALA A 161 11.17 4.95 8.92
C ALA A 161 11.92 4.14 7.84
N SER A 162 11.19 3.28 7.10
CA SER A 162 11.76 2.45 6.04
C SER A 162 11.80 3.12 4.65
N VAL A 163 11.16 4.28 4.48
CA VAL A 163 10.94 4.89 3.16
C VAL A 163 12.26 5.18 2.43
N GLY A 164 13.25 5.74 3.13
CA GLY A 164 14.53 6.11 2.52
C GLY A 164 15.37 4.90 2.06
N TYR A 165 15.15 3.73 2.65
CA TYR A 165 15.78 2.48 2.21
C TYR A 165 15.07 1.92 0.98
N ARG A 166 13.74 1.99 0.95
CA ARG A 166 12.90 1.27 -0.01
C ARG A 166 12.64 2.00 -1.32
N LEU A 167 12.44 3.31 -1.23
CA LEU A 167 11.87 4.11 -2.31
C LEU A 167 12.86 5.15 -2.80
N GLN A 168 12.81 5.45 -4.10
CA GLN A 168 13.63 6.51 -4.67
C GLN A 168 13.13 7.88 -4.22
N ARG A 169 14.05 8.76 -3.82
CA ARG A 169 13.72 10.11 -3.34
C ARG A 169 12.90 10.92 -4.35
N ALA A 170 13.28 10.86 -5.62
CA ALA A 170 12.58 11.57 -6.70
C ALA A 170 11.11 11.12 -6.81
N TRP A 171 10.87 9.82 -6.75
CA TRP A 171 9.52 9.26 -6.77
C TRP A 171 8.72 9.63 -5.53
N VAL A 172 9.30 9.59 -4.33
CA VAL A 172 8.60 10.00 -3.10
C VAL A 172 8.09 11.43 -3.20
N LYS A 173 8.92 12.35 -3.73
CA LYS A 173 8.48 13.74 -3.94
C LYS A 173 7.28 13.84 -4.88
N GLN A 174 7.30 13.11 -5.99
CA GLN A 174 6.20 13.09 -6.97
C GLN A 174 4.94 12.44 -6.38
N TYR A 175 5.11 11.31 -5.69
CA TYR A 175 4.02 10.57 -5.06
C TYR A 175 3.31 11.38 -3.97
N LEU A 176 4.05 12.18 -3.18
CA LEU A 176 3.41 13.07 -2.20
C LEU A 176 2.57 14.16 -2.86
N VAL A 177 2.91 14.61 -4.07
CA VAL A 177 2.14 15.61 -4.82
C VAL A 177 0.89 15.01 -5.44
N ALA A 178 1.01 13.84 -6.06
CA ALA A 178 -0.09 13.22 -6.79
C ALA A 178 -0.06 11.69 -6.66
N PRO A 179 -0.45 11.14 -5.50
CA PRO A 179 -0.40 9.69 -5.28
C PRO A 179 -1.35 8.91 -6.20
N TYR A 180 -2.43 9.55 -6.66
CA TYR A 180 -3.42 8.98 -7.56
C TYR A 180 -2.87 8.66 -8.96
N VAL A 181 -1.73 9.26 -9.36
CA VAL A 181 -1.04 8.93 -10.61
C VAL A 181 -0.51 7.49 -10.57
N TYR A 182 -0.09 7.02 -9.39
CA TYR A 182 0.53 5.72 -9.20
C TYR A 182 -0.43 4.67 -8.63
N ASP A 183 -1.28 5.06 -7.67
CA ASP A 183 -2.20 4.15 -6.97
C ASP A 183 -3.64 4.22 -7.52
N GLY A 184 -3.90 5.09 -8.51
CA GLY A 184 -5.22 5.32 -9.09
C GLY A 184 -6.10 6.28 -8.30
N VAL A 185 -7.24 6.65 -8.88
CA VAL A 185 -8.17 7.68 -8.35
C VAL A 185 -8.81 7.34 -7.00
N LYS A 186 -8.78 6.06 -6.59
CA LYS A 186 -9.31 5.58 -5.31
C LYS A 186 -8.24 5.49 -4.20
N THR A 187 -7.06 6.06 -4.41
CA THR A 187 -5.99 6.02 -3.40
C THR A 187 -6.43 6.65 -2.08
N ALA A 188 -6.07 6.00 -0.97
CA ALA A 188 -6.30 6.53 0.38
C ALA A 188 -5.26 7.57 0.80
N MET A 189 -4.13 7.66 0.07
CA MET A 189 -3.07 8.62 0.36
C MET A 189 -3.52 10.02 -0.12
N PRO A 190 -3.54 11.04 0.75
CA PRO A 190 -3.85 12.41 0.34
C PRO A 190 -2.75 13.01 -0.53
N SER A 191 -3.13 13.94 -1.40
CA SER A 191 -2.20 14.83 -2.10
C SER A 191 -1.71 15.93 -1.17
N TYR A 192 -0.41 16.20 -1.20
CA TYR A 192 0.25 17.27 -0.44
C TYR A 192 1.00 18.20 -1.39
N PHE A 193 1.32 19.42 -0.96
CA PHE A 193 2.20 20.34 -1.71
C PHE A 193 1.71 20.76 -3.11
N TYR A 194 0.42 20.59 -3.41
CA TYR A 194 -0.18 20.98 -4.71
C TYR A 194 -0.29 22.52 -4.91
N PHE A 195 -0.11 23.31 -3.84
CA PHE A 195 -0.38 24.76 -3.80
C PHE A 195 0.87 25.64 -3.56
N TYR A 196 2.08 25.17 -3.89
CA TYR A 196 3.33 25.93 -3.72
C TYR A 196 4.18 25.98 -4.99
#